data_AF-A0A969HFL4-F1
#
_entry.id   AF-A0A969HFL4-F1
#
_cell.length_a   1.000
_cell.length_b   1.000
_cell.length_c   1.000
_cell.angle_alpha   90.00
_cell.angle_beta   90.00
_cell.angle_gamma   90.00
#
_symmetry.space_group_name_H-M   'P 1'
#
loop_
_entity.id
_entity.type
_entity.pdbx_description
1 polymer ?
#
loop_
_entity_poly.entity_id
_entity_poly.type
_entity_poly.pdbx_seq_one_letter_code
_entity_poly.pdbx_strand_id
1 'polypeptide(L)'
;MANRSFLELRLGLLGLLLLVFSCQEESPDPTCSPYTPPIYPDQYDFPLRPGMPEWAALQTGEDMYKVTQLPDSVLQEISSEGLLETCLDYPLLYNVFAYTSLQFGFTRVLSRFNGFEELGSRPDASPLLLNRYQEMDVTCFQNMSEVEQGGYTFTFTFVE
;
A
#
# COMPACT_ATOMS: atom_id res chain seq x y z
N MET A 1 50.90 -35.02 1.94
CA MET A 1 49.95 -34.62 3.02
C MET A 1 49.81 -33.11 3.21
N ALA A 2 50.79 -32.28 2.84
CA ALA A 2 50.73 -30.82 3.05
C ALA A 2 49.66 -30.08 2.20
N ASN A 3 49.34 -30.56 0.99
CA ASN A 3 48.53 -29.78 0.02
C ASN A 3 47.03 -29.71 0.32
N ARG A 4 46.49 -30.67 1.09
CA ARG A 4 45.06 -30.71 1.45
C ARG A 4 44.73 -29.70 2.54
N SER A 5 45.64 -29.52 3.51
CA SER A 5 45.51 -28.51 4.57
C SER A 5 45.53 -27.07 4.02
N PHE A 6 46.38 -26.80 3.03
CA PHE A 6 46.45 -25.48 2.38
C PHE A 6 45.20 -25.15 1.53
N LEU A 7 44.54 -26.15 0.95
CA LEU A 7 43.32 -25.95 0.16
C LEU A 7 42.10 -25.66 1.04
N GLU A 8 41.96 -26.39 2.15
CA GLU A 8 40.92 -26.15 3.16
C GLU A 8 41.07 -24.77 3.82
N LEU A 9 42.31 -24.34 4.11
CA LEU A 9 42.59 -23.02 4.68
C LEU A 9 42.23 -21.88 3.69
N ARG A 10 42.45 -22.10 2.38
CA ARG A 10 42.10 -21.12 1.33
C ARG A 10 40.59 -21.08 1.07
N LEU A 11 39.90 -22.22 1.04
CA LEU A 11 38.44 -22.25 0.97
C LEU A 11 37.80 -21.61 2.22
N GLY A 12 38.36 -21.85 3.39
CA GLY A 12 37.95 -21.22 4.64
C GLY A 12 38.13 -19.70 4.62
N LEU A 13 39.27 -19.20 4.11
CA LEU A 13 39.52 -17.75 3.99
C LEU A 13 38.60 -17.08 2.95
N LEU A 14 38.35 -17.73 1.80
CA LEU A 14 37.43 -17.25 0.77
C LEU A 14 35.97 -17.26 1.26
N GLY A 15 35.57 -18.28 2.02
CA GLY A 15 34.26 -18.34 2.66
C GLY A 15 34.07 -17.27 3.73
N LEU A 16 35.12 -16.98 4.52
CA LEU A 16 35.09 -15.90 5.52
C LEU A 16 35.02 -14.51 4.86
N LEU A 17 35.71 -14.32 3.74
CA LEU A 17 35.66 -13.07 2.94
C LEU A 17 34.26 -12.81 2.36
N LEU A 18 33.55 -13.84 1.91
CA LEU A 18 32.18 -13.71 1.38
C LEU A 18 31.15 -13.31 2.45
N LEU A 19 31.38 -13.68 3.72
CA LEU A 19 30.50 -13.29 4.83
C LEU A 19 30.65 -11.81 5.22
N VAL A 20 31.81 -11.20 4.98
CA VAL A 20 32.05 -9.78 5.31
C VAL A 20 31.47 -8.82 4.26
N PHE A 21 31.31 -9.26 3.00
CA PHE A 21 30.66 -8.46 1.96
C PHE A 21 29.13 -8.48 2.02
N SER A 22 28.53 -9.35 2.84
CA SER A 22 27.07 -9.46 2.97
C SER A 22 26.45 -8.37 3.86
N CYS A 23 27.26 -7.59 4.58
CA CYS A 23 26.80 -6.44 5.36
C CYS A 23 27.37 -5.15 4.78
N GLN A 24 26.94 -4.79 3.58
CA GLN A 24 26.88 -3.36 3.25
C GLN A 24 25.57 -2.87 3.90
N GLU A 25 25.65 -2.16 5.04
CA GLU A 25 24.52 -1.34 5.47
C GLU A 25 24.27 -0.34 4.32
N GLU A 26 23.11 -0.41 3.68
CA GLU A 26 22.70 0.64 2.76
C GLU A 26 22.58 1.91 3.60
N SER A 27 23.52 2.83 3.39
CA SER A 27 23.46 4.14 4.03
C SER A 27 22.20 4.84 3.53
N PRO A 28 21.33 5.37 4.42
CA PRO A 28 20.13 6.05 3.99
C PRO A 28 20.47 7.17 3.01
N ASP A 29 19.77 7.20 1.87
CA ASP A 29 19.94 8.25 0.86
C ASP A 29 19.51 9.60 1.49
N PRO A 30 20.43 10.56 1.68
CA PRO A 30 20.13 11.84 2.30
C PRO A 30 19.21 12.74 1.42
N THR A 31 18.80 12.28 0.24
CA THR A 31 17.97 13.02 -0.72
C THR A 31 16.58 12.43 -0.96
N CYS A 32 16.20 11.36 -0.25
CA CYS A 32 14.89 10.76 -0.45
C CYS A 32 13.76 11.75 -0.14
N SER A 33 12.68 11.72 -0.92
CA SER A 33 11.45 12.47 -0.66
C SER A 33 10.33 11.47 -0.38
N PRO A 34 9.63 11.56 0.78
CA PRO A 34 8.52 10.68 1.07
C PRO A 34 7.48 10.73 -0.03
N TYR A 35 6.99 9.57 -0.42
CA TYR A 35 5.93 9.48 -1.40
C TYR A 35 4.66 10.18 -0.87
N THR A 36 4.05 11.01 -1.72
CA THR A 36 2.77 11.65 -1.43
C THR A 36 1.78 11.25 -2.53
N PRO A 37 0.63 10.64 -2.19
CA PRO A 37 -0.37 10.30 -3.19
C PRO A 37 -0.81 11.54 -3.99
N PRO A 38 -0.90 11.45 -5.33
CA PRO A 38 -1.45 12.53 -6.14
C PRO A 38 -2.92 12.75 -5.78
N ILE A 39 -3.37 14.00 -5.89
CA ILE A 39 -4.78 14.37 -5.72
C ILE A 39 -5.32 14.74 -7.10
N TYR A 40 -6.33 14.02 -7.55
CA TYR A 40 -6.98 14.28 -8.84
C TYR A 40 -8.24 15.14 -8.66
N PRO A 41 -8.53 16.10 -9.56
CA PRO A 41 -9.70 16.98 -9.42
C PRO A 41 -11.06 16.26 -9.36
N ASP A 42 -11.13 15.08 -9.95
CA ASP A 42 -12.32 14.23 -10.04
C ASP A 42 -12.28 13.05 -9.06
N GLN A 43 -11.27 12.97 -8.19
CA GLN A 43 -11.25 12.03 -7.08
C GLN A 43 -12.48 12.25 -6.19
N TYR A 44 -13.17 11.16 -5.86
CA TYR A 44 -14.38 11.26 -5.07
C TYR A 44 -14.06 11.43 -3.58
N ASP A 45 -14.54 12.55 -3.01
CA ASP A 45 -14.48 12.78 -1.58
C ASP A 45 -15.71 12.17 -0.90
N PHE A 46 -15.49 11.13 -0.09
CA PHE A 46 -16.58 10.46 0.62
C PHE A 46 -17.23 11.41 1.65
N PRO A 47 -18.55 11.65 1.56
CA PRO A 47 -19.23 12.63 2.40
C PRO A 47 -19.31 12.21 3.87
N LEU A 48 -19.15 10.92 4.16
CA LEU A 48 -19.13 10.37 5.50
C LEU A 48 -17.87 9.51 5.69
N ARG A 49 -17.13 9.78 6.77
CA ARG A 49 -15.88 9.09 7.11
C ARG A 49 -15.82 8.74 8.61
N PRO A 50 -15.05 7.71 9.00
CA PRO A 50 -14.77 7.43 10.41
C PRO A 50 -14.30 8.66 11.18
N GLY A 51 -14.81 8.85 12.39
CA GLY A 51 -14.53 10.00 13.25
C GLY A 51 -15.59 11.11 13.20
N MET A 52 -16.51 11.09 12.22
CA MET A 52 -17.64 12.02 12.17
C MET A 52 -18.80 11.57 13.10
N PRO A 53 -19.55 12.50 13.72
CA PRO A 53 -20.73 12.15 14.52
C PRO A 53 -21.79 11.34 13.75
N GLU A 54 -22.02 11.70 12.49
CA GLU A 54 -22.97 11.04 11.59
C GLU A 54 -22.51 9.61 11.26
N TRP A 55 -21.20 9.39 11.12
CA TRP A 55 -20.63 8.05 10.96
C TRP A 55 -20.85 7.20 12.20
N ALA A 56 -20.65 7.77 13.39
CA ALA A 56 -20.88 7.08 14.66
C ALA A 56 -22.37 6.72 14.89
N ALA A 57 -23.30 7.37 14.17
CA ALA A 57 -24.71 7.04 14.22
C ALA A 57 -25.10 5.81 13.36
N LEU A 58 -24.22 5.36 12.45
CA LEU A 58 -24.44 4.15 11.65
C LEU A 58 -24.42 2.92 12.57
N GLN A 59 -25.45 2.07 12.47
CA GLN A 59 -25.65 0.97 13.42
C GLN A 59 -25.00 -0.34 12.96
N THR A 60 -24.85 -0.53 11.66
CA THR A 60 -24.38 -1.78 11.08
C THR A 60 -23.32 -1.55 10.01
N GLY A 61 -22.50 -2.56 9.74
CA GLY A 61 -21.56 -2.53 8.61
C GLY A 61 -22.27 -2.37 7.26
N GLU A 62 -23.50 -2.88 7.13
CA GLU A 62 -24.31 -2.68 5.93
C GLU A 62 -24.75 -1.22 5.75
N ASP A 63 -24.99 -0.47 6.83
CA ASP A 63 -25.26 0.96 6.74
C ASP A 63 -24.02 1.72 6.28
N MET A 64 -22.84 1.34 6.78
CA MET A 64 -21.57 1.89 6.31
C MET A 64 -21.36 1.61 4.82
N TYR A 65 -21.53 0.36 4.37
CA TYR A 65 -21.38 0.00 2.95
C TYR A 65 -22.32 0.80 2.04
N LYS A 66 -23.56 1.06 2.47
CA LYS A 66 -24.52 1.83 1.67
C LYS A 66 -24.09 3.28 1.49
N VAL A 67 -23.56 3.92 2.54
CA VAL A 67 -23.19 5.35 2.47
C VAL A 67 -21.83 5.58 1.82
N THR A 68 -21.04 4.52 1.63
CA THR A 68 -19.71 4.59 0.99
C THR A 68 -19.70 4.05 -0.45
N GLN A 69 -20.85 3.82 -1.10
CA GLN A 69 -20.87 3.51 -2.54
C GLN A 69 -20.64 4.77 -3.37
N LEU A 70 -20.01 4.62 -4.55
CA LEU A 70 -19.96 5.70 -5.54
C LEU A 70 -21.32 5.83 -6.24
N PRO A 71 -21.85 7.05 -6.42
CA PRO A 71 -23.02 7.27 -7.26
C PRO A 71 -22.74 6.86 -8.72
N ASP A 72 -23.73 6.33 -9.43
CA ASP A 72 -23.59 5.92 -10.84
C ASP A 72 -23.07 7.04 -11.74
N SER A 73 -23.48 8.28 -11.49
CA SER A 73 -23.00 9.45 -12.25
C SER A 73 -21.50 9.70 -12.05
N VAL A 74 -20.98 9.43 -10.84
CA VAL A 74 -19.54 9.55 -10.56
C VAL A 74 -18.78 8.44 -11.26
N LEU A 75 -19.26 7.19 -11.19
CA LEU A 75 -18.61 6.05 -11.84
C LEU A 75 -18.43 6.25 -13.36
N GLN A 76 -19.40 6.88 -14.02
CA GLN A 76 -19.38 7.13 -15.46
C GLN A 76 -18.41 8.24 -15.88
N GLU A 77 -18.10 9.19 -14.98
CA GLU A 77 -17.35 10.39 -15.31
C GLU A 77 -15.92 10.38 -14.76
N ILE A 78 -15.67 9.66 -13.66
CA ILE A 78 -14.38 9.63 -12.97
C ILE A 78 -13.29 8.98 -13.83
N SER A 79 -12.13 9.64 -13.94
CA SER A 79 -10.92 9.13 -14.59
C SER A 79 -10.37 7.89 -13.90
N SER A 80 -9.53 7.11 -14.59
CA SER A 80 -8.91 5.91 -14.01
C SER A 80 -7.99 6.26 -12.85
N GLU A 81 -7.28 7.38 -12.97
CA GLU A 81 -6.43 7.93 -11.93
C GLU A 81 -7.23 8.40 -10.71
N GLY A 82 -8.30 9.18 -10.92
CA GLY A 82 -9.20 9.62 -9.86
C GLY A 82 -9.88 8.44 -9.17
N LEU A 83 -10.28 7.41 -9.92
CA LEU A 83 -10.90 6.21 -9.36
C LEU A 83 -9.89 5.37 -8.56
N LEU A 84 -8.64 5.25 -9.02
CA LEU A 84 -7.60 4.54 -8.27
C LEU A 84 -7.39 5.17 -6.90
N GLU A 85 -7.18 6.49 -6.83
CA GLU A 85 -6.98 7.17 -5.55
C GLU A 85 -8.26 7.21 -4.70
N THR A 86 -9.45 7.25 -5.32
CA THR A 86 -10.73 7.06 -4.62
C THR A 86 -10.82 5.69 -3.95
N CYS A 87 -10.41 4.64 -4.65
CA CYS A 87 -10.38 3.28 -4.14
C CYS A 87 -9.38 3.11 -2.99
N LEU A 88 -8.21 3.76 -3.07
CA LEU A 88 -7.20 3.74 -2.01
C LEU A 88 -7.59 4.60 -0.79
N ASP A 89 -8.42 5.63 -0.97
CA ASP A 89 -9.01 6.45 0.11
C ASP A 89 -10.37 5.90 0.61
N TYR A 90 -10.75 4.69 0.21
CA TYR A 90 -12.04 4.12 0.58
C TYR A 90 -12.19 3.99 2.12
N PRO A 91 -13.24 4.56 2.76
CA PRO A 91 -13.32 4.68 4.22
C PRO A 91 -13.33 3.34 4.99
N LEU A 92 -13.70 2.25 4.32
CA LEU A 92 -13.74 0.91 4.91
C LEU A 92 -12.59 0.01 4.43
N LEU A 93 -11.59 0.55 3.73
CA LEU A 93 -10.47 -0.23 3.21
C LEU A 93 -9.69 -0.95 4.32
N TYR A 94 -9.46 -0.26 5.45
CA TYR A 94 -8.80 -0.86 6.62
C TYR A 94 -9.53 -2.06 7.23
N ASN A 95 -10.82 -2.28 6.90
CA ASN A 95 -11.55 -3.45 7.38
C ASN A 95 -10.96 -4.76 6.85
N VAL A 96 -10.07 -4.76 5.86
CA VAL A 96 -9.37 -5.99 5.43
C VAL A 96 -8.63 -6.64 6.60
N PHE A 97 -8.15 -5.85 7.57
CA PHE A 97 -7.41 -6.34 8.75
C PHE A 97 -8.31 -6.93 9.85
N ALA A 98 -9.64 -6.71 9.77
CA ALA A 98 -10.57 -7.21 10.77
C ALA A 98 -10.94 -8.70 10.57
N TYR A 99 -10.41 -9.34 9.53
CA TYR A 99 -10.71 -10.72 9.16
C TYR A 99 -9.58 -11.68 9.54
N THR A 100 -9.91 -12.98 9.52
CA THR A 100 -8.99 -14.06 9.92
C THR A 100 -7.78 -14.25 9.00
N SER A 101 -7.85 -13.73 7.77
CA SER A 101 -6.71 -13.66 6.86
C SER A 101 -6.84 -12.44 5.96
N LEU A 102 -5.71 -11.90 5.50
CA LEU A 102 -5.68 -10.77 4.56
C LEU A 102 -6.43 -11.10 3.28
N GLN A 103 -6.20 -12.27 2.69
CA GLN A 103 -6.90 -12.69 1.47
C GLN A 103 -8.41 -12.70 1.66
N PHE A 104 -8.91 -13.19 2.80
CA PHE A 104 -10.33 -13.18 3.08
C PHE A 104 -10.83 -11.74 3.29
N GLY A 105 -10.10 -10.92 4.02
CA GLY A 105 -10.41 -9.50 4.21
C GLY A 105 -10.50 -8.73 2.89
N PHE A 106 -9.51 -8.84 2.03
CA PHE A 106 -9.54 -8.27 0.67
C PHE A 106 -10.75 -8.74 -0.11
N THR A 107 -11.00 -10.05 -0.17
CA THR A 107 -12.18 -10.59 -0.87
C THR A 107 -13.48 -9.99 -0.35
N ARG A 108 -13.60 -9.81 0.97
CA ARG A 108 -14.79 -9.26 1.63
C ARG A 108 -14.97 -7.77 1.40
N VAL A 109 -13.90 -6.98 1.42
CA VAL A 109 -13.96 -5.53 1.22
C VAL A 109 -14.16 -5.19 -0.26
N LEU A 110 -13.37 -5.80 -1.14
CA LEU A 110 -13.43 -5.53 -2.59
C LEU A 110 -14.79 -5.88 -3.20
N SER A 111 -15.42 -6.98 -2.74
CA SER A 111 -16.75 -7.38 -3.24
C SER A 111 -17.92 -6.52 -2.75
N ARG A 112 -17.66 -5.52 -1.90
CA ARG A 112 -18.71 -4.69 -1.25
C ARG A 112 -18.68 -3.23 -1.67
N PHE A 113 -17.74 -2.83 -2.52
CA PHE A 113 -17.61 -1.47 -3.01
C PHE A 113 -17.56 -1.44 -4.53
N ASN A 114 -18.52 -0.75 -5.13
CA ASN A 114 -18.65 -0.65 -6.59
C ASN A 114 -17.45 0.01 -7.29
N GLY A 115 -16.68 0.85 -6.60
CA GLY A 115 -15.46 1.45 -7.16
C GLY A 115 -14.38 0.41 -7.51
N PHE A 116 -14.23 -0.66 -6.72
CA PHE A 116 -13.27 -1.73 -7.04
C PHE A 116 -13.70 -2.58 -8.24
N GLU A 117 -15.00 -2.82 -8.37
CA GLU A 117 -15.57 -3.51 -9.54
C GLU A 117 -15.31 -2.69 -10.81
N GLU A 118 -15.63 -1.40 -10.77
CA GLU A 118 -15.39 -0.47 -11.88
C GLU A 118 -13.90 -0.40 -12.22
N LEU A 119 -13.03 -0.18 -11.22
CA LEU A 119 -11.58 -0.09 -11.43
C LEU A 119 -11.03 -1.39 -12.05
N GLY A 120 -11.47 -2.55 -11.56
CA GLY A 120 -11.05 -3.85 -12.08
C GLY A 120 -11.49 -4.12 -13.52
N SER A 121 -12.49 -3.38 -14.03
CA SER A 121 -12.93 -3.47 -15.42
C SER A 121 -12.10 -2.60 -16.38
N ARG A 122 -11.34 -1.63 -15.86
CA ARG A 122 -10.60 -0.66 -16.68
C ARG A 122 -9.27 -1.25 -17.18
N PRO A 123 -9.00 -1.18 -18.49
CA PRO A 123 -7.83 -1.83 -19.09
C PRO A 123 -6.49 -1.23 -18.64
N ASP A 124 -6.50 -0.01 -18.13
CA ASP A 124 -5.35 0.76 -17.64
C ASP A 124 -5.17 0.71 -16.11
N ALA A 125 -6.05 0.02 -15.37
CA ALA A 125 -5.96 -0.04 -13.91
C ALA A 125 -4.65 -0.68 -13.40
N SER A 126 -4.24 -1.81 -14.00
CA SER A 126 -2.99 -2.50 -13.63
C SER A 126 -1.73 -1.66 -13.86
N PRO A 127 -1.50 -1.05 -15.05
CA PRO A 127 -0.34 -0.19 -15.23
C PRO A 127 -0.38 1.07 -14.36
N LEU A 128 -1.56 1.65 -14.08
CA LEU A 128 -1.67 2.77 -13.15
C LEU A 128 -1.25 2.39 -11.73
N LEU A 129 -1.76 1.27 -11.21
CA LEU A 129 -1.37 0.75 -9.90
C LEU A 129 0.12 0.42 -9.83
N LEU A 130 0.68 -0.16 -10.89
CA LEU A 130 2.11 -0.47 -10.95
C LEU A 130 2.98 0.79 -10.93
N ASN A 131 2.64 1.80 -11.75
CA ASN A 131 3.37 3.07 -11.75
C ASN A 131 3.28 3.72 -10.37
N ARG A 132 2.09 3.71 -9.78
CA ARG A 132 1.82 4.22 -8.43
C ARG A 132 2.68 3.55 -7.37
N TYR A 133 2.92 2.23 -7.47
CA TYR A 133 3.81 1.48 -6.57
C TYR A 133 5.30 1.81 -6.81
N GLN A 134 5.72 1.93 -8.07
CA GLN A 134 7.12 2.18 -8.45
C GLN A 134 7.65 3.55 -8.01
N GLU A 135 6.75 4.53 -7.86
CA GLU A 135 7.11 5.85 -7.34
C GLU A 135 7.32 5.87 -5.83
N MET A 136 6.91 4.81 -5.11
CA MET A 136 6.99 4.79 -3.65
C MET A 136 8.36 4.33 -3.15
N ASP A 137 8.96 5.12 -2.25
CA ASP A 137 10.21 4.77 -1.57
C ASP A 137 9.94 4.36 -0.11
N VAL A 138 9.96 3.06 0.15
CA VAL A 138 9.75 2.46 1.48
C VAL A 138 10.85 2.80 2.48
N THR A 139 12.00 3.31 2.04
CA THR A 139 13.14 3.63 2.92
C THR A 139 13.12 5.07 3.41
N CYS A 140 12.26 5.91 2.82
CA CYS A 140 12.24 7.35 3.06
C CYS A 140 11.43 7.77 4.30
N PHE A 141 11.83 7.28 5.46
CA PHE A 141 11.15 7.57 6.74
C PHE A 141 12.11 8.01 7.86
N GLN A 142 13.40 8.13 7.58
CA GLN A 142 14.46 8.32 8.59
C GLN A 142 14.29 9.59 9.45
N ASN A 143 13.62 10.61 8.92
CA ASN A 143 13.39 11.89 9.61
C ASN A 143 11.97 12.05 10.18
N MET A 144 11.16 10.98 10.15
CA MET A 144 9.78 10.97 10.67
C MET A 144 9.75 10.51 12.13
N SER A 145 8.82 11.05 12.92
CA SER A 145 8.45 10.48 14.22
C SER A 145 7.83 9.08 14.05
N GLU A 146 7.80 8.28 15.12
CA GLU A 146 7.22 6.92 15.08
C GLU A 146 5.76 6.92 14.57
N VAL A 147 4.98 7.96 14.89
CA VAL A 147 3.60 8.11 14.43
C VAL A 147 3.55 8.38 12.92
N GLU A 148 4.41 9.28 12.43
CA GLU A 148 4.51 9.59 11.00
C GLU A 148 5.04 8.40 10.21
N GLN A 149 6.00 7.65 10.75
CA GLN A 149 6.47 6.39 10.15
C GLN A 149 5.33 5.38 10.00
N GLY A 150 4.54 5.18 11.08
CA GLY A 150 3.37 4.32 11.03
C GLY A 150 2.36 4.76 9.97
N GLY A 151 2.05 6.06 9.91
CA GLY A 151 1.18 6.63 8.88
C GLY A 151 1.73 6.42 7.47
N TYR A 152 3.04 6.62 7.28
CA TYR A 152 3.71 6.41 6.00
C TYR A 152 3.64 4.95 5.56
N THR A 153 3.91 3.99 6.45
CA THR A 153 3.78 2.55 6.15
C THR A 153 2.40 2.19 5.61
N PHE A 154 1.32 2.76 6.18
CA PHE A 154 -0.04 2.48 5.72
C PHE A 154 -0.34 3.01 4.31
N THR A 155 0.47 3.92 3.74
CA THR A 155 0.30 4.37 2.35
C THR A 155 0.68 3.29 1.33
N PHE A 156 1.50 2.30 1.73
CA PHE A 156 1.99 1.20 0.87
C PHE A 156 1.12 -0.04 0.97
N THR A 157 0.55 -0.26 2.16
CA THR A 157 -0.13 -1.49 2.56
C THR A 157 -1.21 -2.00 1.60
N PHE A 158 -1.84 -1.13 0.82
CA PHE A 158 -2.91 -1.52 -0.12
C PHE A 158 -2.46 -1.52 -1.59
N VAL A 159 -1.19 -1.25 -1.84
CA VAL A 159 -0.57 -1.19 -3.17
C VAL A 159 0.43 -2.34 -3.39
N GLU A 160 0.92 -2.97 -2.31
CA GLU A 160 1.86 -4.11 -2.30
C GLU A 160 1.27 -5.48 -2.69
#